data_AF-A0AAD5J7J9-F1
#
_entry.id   AF-A0AAD5J7J9-F1
#
_cell.length_a   1.000
_cell.length_b   1.000
_cell.length_c   1.000
_cell.angle_alpha   90.00
_cell.angle_beta   90.00
_cell.angle_gamma   90.00
#
_symmetry.space_group_name_H-M   'P 1'
#
loop_
_entity.id
_entity.type
_entity.pdbx_description
1 polymer ?
#
loop_
_entity_poly.entity_id
_entity_poly.type
_entity_poly.pdbx_seq_one_letter_code
_entity_poly.pdbx_strand_id
1 'polypeptide(L)'
;MNALVVPFNNREKIFNLFLELCNGGSLNDHIKKSRRQDQLVLNAILGSITPSIIPFIAFAQNARDAWVALANTYAKPSRGHIMHLKGVLTNITKGTQSITKYMQQAKSVADELAMLDAPENPEDLTVKILNGLGDEFKDISSVVRARDTAISFEELHEKLLNSKALLKQEHAKTPRLPITANFTAKPTSGHHRSYRHNN
;
A
#
# COMPACT_ATOMS: atom_id res chain seq x y z
N MET A 1 10.92 -27.27 8.69
CA MET A 1 9.64 -27.81 8.16
C MET A 1 8.71 -26.64 7.94
N ASN A 2 8.34 -26.44 6.68
CA ASN A 2 7.69 -25.24 6.17
C ASN A 2 6.28 -25.07 6.72
N ALA A 3 6.02 -23.96 7.42
CA ALA A 3 4.68 -23.50 7.70
C ALA A 3 4.06 -23.04 6.38
N LEU A 4 3.20 -23.88 5.79
CA LEU A 4 2.35 -23.49 4.67
C LEU A 4 1.41 -22.40 5.17
N VAL A 5 1.73 -21.16 4.80
CA VAL A 5 0.80 -20.03 4.83
C VAL A 5 -0.31 -20.34 3.84
N VAL A 6 -1.42 -20.90 4.34
CA VAL A 6 -2.63 -21.05 3.53
C VAL A 6 -3.29 -19.67 3.47
N PRO A 7 -3.45 -19.05 2.28
CA PRO A 7 -4.11 -17.77 2.16
C PRO A 7 -5.58 -17.91 2.57
N PHE A 8 -6.03 -16.99 3.42
CA PHE A 8 -7.35 -16.95 4.06
C PHE A 8 -8.51 -16.64 3.10
N ASN A 9 -8.46 -17.07 1.84
CA ASN A 9 -9.44 -16.71 0.83
C ASN A 9 -10.53 -17.79 0.63
N ASN A 10 -11.06 -18.34 1.72
CA ASN A 10 -12.03 -19.44 1.64
C ASN A 10 -12.97 -19.58 2.85
N ARG A 11 -13.24 -18.52 3.62
CA ARG A 11 -14.12 -18.61 4.80
C ARG A 11 -15.54 -19.06 4.42
N GLU A 12 -16.09 -18.55 3.32
CA GLU A 12 -17.41 -18.97 2.85
C GLU A 12 -17.42 -20.37 2.22
N LYS A 13 -16.38 -20.78 1.48
CA LYS A 13 -16.36 -22.13 0.88
C LYS A 13 -16.17 -23.23 1.91
N ILE A 14 -15.39 -22.99 2.97
CA ILE A 14 -15.27 -23.94 4.09
C ILE A 14 -16.58 -24.01 4.87
N PHE A 15 -17.26 -22.87 5.06
CA PHE A 15 -18.57 -22.82 5.71
C PHE A 15 -19.69 -23.47 4.87
N ASN A 16 -19.67 -23.31 3.55
CA ASN A 16 -20.61 -23.94 2.63
C ASN A 16 -20.34 -25.45 2.48
N LEU A 17 -19.08 -25.89 2.43
CA LEU A 17 -18.73 -27.31 2.48
C LEU A 17 -19.16 -27.96 3.80
N PHE A 18 -19.11 -27.20 4.91
CA PHE A 18 -19.64 -27.62 6.21
C PHE A 18 -21.17 -27.75 6.21
N LEU A 19 -21.90 -26.82 5.57
CA LEU A 19 -23.36 -26.89 5.41
C LEU A 19 -23.82 -28.03 4.47
N GLU A 20 -23.07 -28.29 3.40
CA GLU A 20 -23.39 -29.29 2.38
C GLU A 20 -23.21 -30.72 2.90
N LEU A 21 -22.24 -30.95 3.80
CA LEU A 21 -22.05 -32.22 4.50
C LEU A 21 -23.15 -32.54 5.54
N CYS A 22 -23.94 -31.53 5.96
CA CYS A 22 -24.97 -31.69 6.98
C CYS A 22 -26.35 -32.13 6.45
N ASN A 23 -26.61 -32.05 5.13
CA ASN A 23 -27.98 -32.09 4.58
C ASN A 23 -28.49 -33.44 4.02
N GLY A 24 -27.84 -34.59 4.28
CA GLY A 24 -28.24 -35.87 3.69
C GLY A 24 -28.67 -36.97 4.67
N GLY A 25 -29.90 -36.94 5.21
CA GLY A 25 -30.57 -38.10 5.86
C GLY A 25 -31.39 -37.82 7.15
N SER A 26 -31.99 -38.88 7.71
CA SER A 26 -33.05 -38.89 8.75
C SER A 26 -32.70 -38.15 10.07
N LEU A 27 -33.63 -37.28 10.50
CA LEU A 27 -33.49 -36.24 11.54
C LEU A 27 -32.83 -36.70 12.86
N ASN A 28 -33.15 -37.90 13.38
CA ASN A 28 -32.63 -38.36 14.69
C ASN A 28 -31.20 -38.94 14.64
N ASP A 29 -30.83 -39.63 13.56
CA ASP A 29 -29.46 -40.10 13.36
C ASP A 29 -28.54 -38.96 12.93
N HIS A 30 -29.10 -37.96 12.23
CA HIS A 30 -28.41 -36.74 11.84
C HIS A 30 -28.03 -35.89 13.04
N ILE A 31 -28.93 -35.68 13.99
CA ILE A 31 -28.63 -34.89 15.21
C ILE A 31 -27.52 -35.55 16.03
N LYS A 32 -27.55 -36.89 16.17
CA LYS A 32 -26.49 -37.62 16.90
C LYS A 32 -25.15 -37.62 16.15
N LYS A 33 -25.16 -37.80 14.83
CA LYS A 33 -23.97 -37.75 13.98
C LYS A 33 -23.34 -36.35 13.97
N SER A 34 -24.16 -35.32 13.82
CA SER A 34 -23.76 -33.90 13.87
C SER A 34 -23.16 -33.55 15.23
N ARG A 35 -23.75 -34.00 16.34
CA ARG A 35 -23.20 -33.75 17.70
C ARG A 35 -21.84 -34.43 17.91
N ARG A 36 -21.66 -35.66 17.44
CA ARG A 36 -20.36 -36.36 17.55
C ARG A 36 -19.29 -35.68 16.72
N GLN A 37 -19.61 -35.27 15.49
CA GLN A 37 -18.68 -34.56 14.61
C GLN A 37 -18.28 -33.21 15.20
N ASP A 38 -19.24 -32.44 15.71
CA ASP A 38 -18.98 -31.15 16.33
C ASP A 38 -18.05 -31.26 17.56
N GLN A 39 -18.26 -32.27 18.41
CA GLN A 39 -17.38 -32.52 19.57
C GLN A 39 -15.96 -32.94 19.17
N LEU A 40 -15.80 -33.72 18.09
CA LEU A 40 -14.47 -34.05 17.56
C LEU A 40 -13.74 -32.79 17.06
N VAL A 41 -14.43 -31.90 16.36
CA VAL A 41 -13.86 -30.65 15.88
C VAL A 41 -13.52 -29.72 17.05
N LEU A 42 -14.38 -29.62 18.07
CA LEU A 42 -14.12 -28.83 19.27
C LEU A 42 -12.86 -29.32 20.00
N ASN A 43 -12.73 -30.63 20.18
CA ASN A 43 -11.53 -31.23 20.81
C ASN A 43 -10.28 -31.04 19.96
N ALA A 44 -10.39 -31.12 18.63
CA ALA A 44 -9.28 -30.82 17.72
C ALA A 44 -8.85 -29.34 17.83
N ILE A 45 -9.81 -28.41 17.91
CA ILE A 45 -9.52 -26.98 18.16
C ILE A 45 -8.79 -26.81 19.48
N LEU A 46 -9.33 -27.36 20.58
CA LEU A 46 -8.72 -27.28 21.93
C LEU A 46 -7.31 -27.89 21.97
N GLY A 47 -7.07 -28.99 21.24
CA GLY A 47 -5.76 -29.62 21.14
C GLY A 47 -4.76 -28.89 20.23
N SER A 48 -5.25 -28.05 19.31
CA SER A 48 -4.41 -27.30 18.36
C SER A 48 -3.97 -25.92 18.86
N ILE A 49 -4.62 -25.40 19.91
CA ILE A 49 -4.32 -24.07 20.47
C ILE A 49 -3.32 -24.13 21.63
N THR A 50 -2.55 -23.07 21.79
CA THR A 50 -1.65 -22.91 22.93
C THR A 50 -2.46 -22.76 24.24
N PRO A 51 -1.99 -23.28 25.38
CA PRO A 51 -2.70 -23.19 26.67
C PRO A 51 -3.12 -21.77 27.09
N SER A 52 -2.40 -20.74 26.63
CA SER A 52 -2.71 -19.33 26.86
C SER A 52 -4.02 -18.86 26.21
N ILE A 53 -4.52 -19.59 25.20
CA ILE A 53 -5.72 -19.24 24.42
C ILE A 53 -6.96 -20.00 24.94
N ILE A 54 -6.78 -21.10 25.68
CA ILE A 54 -7.87 -21.95 26.20
C ILE A 54 -8.91 -21.16 27.01
N PRO A 55 -8.56 -20.22 27.90
CA PRO A 55 -9.55 -19.46 28.68
C PRO A 55 -10.54 -18.67 27.80
N PHE A 56 -10.14 -18.29 26.58
CA PHE A 56 -10.99 -17.52 25.66
C PHE A 56 -12.05 -18.35 24.96
N ILE A 57 -11.92 -19.68 24.95
CA ILE A 57 -12.90 -20.61 24.37
C ILE A 57 -13.46 -21.64 25.35
N ALA A 58 -13.10 -21.54 26.64
CA ALA A 58 -13.49 -22.51 27.66
C ALA A 58 -15.02 -22.64 27.84
N PHE A 59 -15.78 -21.61 27.49
CA PHE A 59 -17.25 -21.59 27.57
C PHE A 59 -17.95 -22.02 26.27
N ALA A 60 -17.20 -22.33 25.21
CA ALA A 60 -17.79 -22.75 23.94
C ALA A 60 -18.44 -24.12 24.07
N GLN A 61 -19.73 -24.22 23.75
CA GLN A 61 -20.49 -25.47 23.85
C GLN A 61 -20.37 -26.36 22.61
N ASN A 62 -19.92 -25.79 21.50
CA ASN A 62 -19.77 -26.43 20.21
C ASN A 62 -18.58 -25.83 19.44
N ALA A 63 -18.13 -26.50 18.38
CA ALA A 63 -16.97 -26.07 17.61
C ALA A 63 -17.18 -24.68 16.97
N ARG A 64 -18.42 -24.38 16.58
CA ARG A 64 -18.78 -23.07 16.01
C ARG A 64 -18.56 -21.94 17.00
N ASP A 65 -18.99 -22.08 18.24
CA ASP A 65 -18.84 -21.05 19.28
C ASP A 65 -17.36 -20.83 19.63
N ALA A 66 -16.58 -21.90 19.69
CA ALA A 66 -15.13 -21.83 19.90
C ALA A 66 -14.45 -21.09 18.74
N TRP A 67 -14.81 -21.44 17.50
CA TRP A 67 -14.28 -20.78 16.32
C TRP A 67 -14.67 -19.31 16.25
N VAL A 68 -15.93 -18.95 16.56
CA VAL A 68 -16.40 -17.57 16.60
C VAL A 68 -15.65 -16.77 17.68
N ALA A 69 -15.43 -17.32 18.86
CA ALA A 69 -14.67 -16.66 19.92
C ALA A 69 -13.20 -16.42 19.52
N LEU A 70 -12.54 -17.43 18.93
CA LEU A 70 -11.18 -17.26 18.38
C LEU A 70 -11.15 -16.24 17.26
N ALA A 71 -12.09 -16.33 16.31
CA ALA A 71 -12.19 -15.41 15.20
C ALA A 71 -12.43 -13.98 15.69
N ASN A 72 -13.26 -13.79 16.72
CA ASN A 72 -13.50 -12.48 17.31
C ASN A 72 -12.28 -11.90 18.02
N THR A 73 -11.47 -12.76 18.63
CA THR A 73 -10.33 -12.36 19.46
C THR A 73 -9.07 -12.11 18.62
N TYR A 74 -8.85 -12.94 17.59
CA TYR A 74 -7.59 -12.96 16.82
C TYR A 74 -7.76 -12.73 15.33
N ALA A 75 -8.96 -12.94 14.77
CA ALA A 75 -9.20 -12.86 13.33
C ALA A 75 -10.10 -11.70 12.90
N LYS A 76 -10.65 -10.94 13.85
CA LYS A 76 -11.30 -9.66 13.60
C LYS A 76 -10.20 -8.62 13.42
N PRO A 77 -10.17 -7.89 12.29
CA PRO A 77 -9.34 -6.69 12.21
C PRO A 77 -9.67 -5.79 13.40
N SER A 78 -8.69 -5.44 14.20
CA SER A 78 -8.94 -4.43 15.22
C SER A 78 -9.28 -3.13 14.50
N ARG A 79 -10.33 -2.42 14.95
CA ARG A 79 -10.68 -1.09 14.42
C ARG A 79 -9.46 -0.15 14.44
N GLY A 80 -8.58 -0.32 15.44
CA GLY A 80 -7.30 0.39 15.53
C GLY A 80 -6.34 0.06 14.41
N HIS A 81 -6.24 -1.21 13.97
CA HIS A 81 -5.40 -1.60 12.85
C HIS A 81 -5.89 -1.01 11.53
N ILE A 82 -7.20 -1.10 11.24
CA ILE A 82 -7.79 -0.46 10.06
C ILE A 82 -7.52 1.05 10.08
N MET A 83 -7.73 1.70 11.23
CA MET A 83 -7.51 3.14 11.36
C MET A 83 -6.03 3.51 11.19
N HIS A 84 -5.11 2.69 11.69
CA HIS A 84 -3.68 2.85 11.49
C HIS A 84 -3.32 2.77 10.00
N LEU A 85 -3.76 1.72 9.29
CA LEU A 85 -3.51 1.55 7.86
C LEU A 85 -4.10 2.70 7.02
N LYS A 86 -5.32 3.16 7.35
CA LYS A 86 -5.89 4.35 6.71
C LYS A 86 -5.05 5.61 6.97
N GLY A 87 -4.51 5.76 8.17
CA GLY A 87 -3.58 6.84 8.51
C GLY A 87 -2.28 6.76 7.71
N VAL A 88 -1.69 5.57 7.60
CA VAL A 88 -0.50 5.30 6.79
C VAL A 88 -0.76 5.65 5.32
N LEU A 89 -1.89 5.22 4.76
CA LEU A 89 -2.25 5.48 3.37
C LEU A 89 -2.49 6.97 3.09
N THR A 90 -3.07 7.70 4.04
CA THR A 90 -3.34 9.14 3.89
C THR A 90 -2.06 9.97 3.96
N ASN A 91 -1.08 9.53 4.76
CA ASN A 91 0.18 10.23 4.98
C ASN A 91 1.33 9.67 4.12
N ILE A 92 1.04 8.78 3.17
CA ILE A 92 2.06 8.21 2.31
C ILE A 92 2.61 9.31 1.40
N THR A 93 3.94 9.41 1.33
CA THR A 93 4.62 10.36 0.45
C THR A 93 5.71 9.63 -0.31
N LYS A 94 5.96 10.07 -1.55
CA LYS A 94 7.07 9.54 -2.36
C LYS A 94 8.41 9.98 -1.77
N GLY A 95 8.56 11.25 -1.40
CA GLY A 95 9.83 11.79 -0.89
C GLY A 95 11.02 11.45 -1.80
N THR A 96 12.07 10.87 -1.22
CA THR A 96 13.30 10.47 -1.91
C THR A 96 13.21 9.10 -2.60
N GLN A 97 12.11 8.36 -2.44
CA GLN A 97 12.01 6.99 -2.94
C GLN A 97 11.70 6.92 -4.44
N SER A 98 11.92 5.74 -5.03
CA SER A 98 11.54 5.50 -6.44
C SER A 98 10.01 5.44 -6.59
N ILE A 99 9.50 5.78 -7.77
CA ILE A 99 8.06 5.70 -8.08
C ILE A 99 7.55 4.28 -7.86
N THR A 100 8.29 3.29 -8.33
CA THR A 100 7.90 1.88 -8.16
C THR A 100 7.77 1.49 -6.70
N LYS A 101 8.74 1.88 -5.84
CA LYS A 101 8.67 1.58 -4.41
C LYS A 101 7.49 2.29 -3.74
N TYR A 102 7.25 3.55 -4.11
CA TYR A 102 6.11 4.31 -3.64
C TYR A 102 4.76 3.68 -4.00
N MET A 103 4.57 3.35 -5.29
CA MET A 103 3.37 2.70 -5.78
C MET A 103 3.15 1.34 -5.13
N GLN A 104 4.21 0.53 -4.98
CA GLN A 104 4.13 -0.76 -4.28
C GLN A 104 3.70 -0.60 -2.82
N GLN A 105 4.22 0.40 -2.11
CA GLN A 105 3.82 0.67 -0.73
C GLN A 105 2.35 1.07 -0.63
N ALA A 106 1.87 1.96 -1.52
CA ALA A 106 0.45 2.32 -1.56
C ALA A 106 -0.45 1.11 -1.84
N LYS A 107 -0.08 0.26 -2.81
CA LYS A 107 -0.81 -0.96 -3.16
C LYS A 107 -0.84 -1.96 -2.02
N SER A 108 0.30 -2.19 -1.37
CA SER A 108 0.40 -3.12 -0.23
C SER A 108 -0.52 -2.72 0.91
N VAL A 109 -0.61 -1.42 1.24
CA VAL A 109 -1.51 -0.95 2.31
C VAL A 109 -2.97 -1.04 1.89
N ALA A 110 -3.29 -0.75 0.62
CA ALA A 110 -4.65 -0.90 0.08
C ALA A 110 -5.11 -2.37 0.05
N ASP A 111 -4.22 -3.28 -0.34
CA ASP A 111 -4.47 -4.73 -0.35
C ASP A 111 -4.66 -5.25 1.08
N GLU A 112 -3.85 -4.79 2.04
CA GLU A 112 -4.02 -5.14 3.45
C GLU A 112 -5.37 -4.64 4.00
N LEU A 113 -5.78 -3.41 3.67
CA LEU A 113 -7.11 -2.90 4.00
C LEU A 113 -8.23 -3.75 3.39
N ALA A 114 -8.08 -4.19 2.14
CA ALA A 114 -9.04 -5.09 1.49
C ALA A 114 -9.10 -6.47 2.17
N MET A 115 -7.96 -7.01 2.61
CA MET A 115 -7.89 -8.25 3.41
C MET A 115 -8.60 -8.14 4.76
N LEU A 116 -8.75 -6.92 5.29
CA LEU A 116 -9.44 -6.63 6.54
C LEU A 116 -10.92 -6.24 6.34
N ASP A 117 -11.51 -6.58 5.20
CA ASP A 117 -12.89 -6.23 4.81
C ASP A 117 -13.16 -4.70 4.83
N ALA A 118 -12.11 -3.90 4.64
CA ALA A 118 -12.18 -2.44 4.59
C ALA A 118 -11.52 -1.87 3.31
N PRO A 119 -11.92 -2.35 2.10
CA PRO A 119 -11.28 -1.95 0.86
C PRO A 119 -11.38 -0.43 0.64
N GLU A 120 -10.32 0.14 0.07
CA GLU A 120 -10.28 1.54 -0.32
C GLU A 120 -10.92 1.73 -1.70
N ASN A 121 -11.68 2.81 -1.87
CA ASN A 121 -12.18 3.20 -3.18
C ASN A 121 -10.99 3.49 -4.13
N PRO A 122 -10.95 2.94 -5.36
CA PRO A 122 -9.88 3.19 -6.31
C PRO A 122 -9.67 4.68 -6.63
N GLU A 123 -10.73 5.49 -6.62
CA GLU A 123 -10.62 6.93 -6.85
C GLU A 123 -9.96 7.63 -5.66
N ASP A 124 -10.38 7.29 -4.44
CA ASP A 124 -9.78 7.84 -3.21
C ASP A 124 -8.31 7.42 -3.08
N LEU A 125 -7.99 6.16 -3.43
CA LEU A 125 -6.61 5.67 -3.52
C LEU A 125 -5.79 6.49 -4.52
N THR A 126 -6.35 6.76 -5.70
CA THR A 126 -5.69 7.60 -6.72
C THR A 126 -5.42 9.00 -6.18
N VAL A 127 -6.40 9.63 -5.53
CA VAL A 127 -6.24 10.97 -4.93
C VAL A 127 -5.14 10.97 -3.87
N LYS A 128 -5.12 9.98 -2.97
CA LYS A 128 -4.06 9.85 -1.95
C LYS A 128 -2.68 9.67 -2.58
N ILE A 129 -2.58 8.84 -3.61
CA ILE A 129 -1.33 8.65 -4.37
C ILE A 129 -0.87 9.96 -4.98
N LEU A 130 -1.75 10.72 -5.63
CA LEU A 130 -1.39 12.00 -6.26
C LEU A 130 -0.98 13.06 -5.22
N ASN A 131 -1.62 13.08 -4.05
CA ASN A 131 -1.29 14.03 -2.97
C ASN A 131 0.07 13.75 -2.34
N GLY A 132 0.54 12.50 -2.35
CA GLY A 132 1.86 12.11 -1.85
C GLY A 132 3.00 12.31 -2.85
N LEU A 133 2.70 12.77 -4.08
CA LEU A 133 3.74 13.11 -5.07
C LEU A 133 4.35 14.48 -4.77
N GLY A 134 5.64 14.62 -5.12
CA GLY A 134 6.33 15.92 -5.05
C GLY A 134 5.94 16.85 -6.19
N ASP A 135 6.30 18.12 -6.06
CA ASP A 135 6.00 19.18 -7.04
C ASP A 135 6.51 18.86 -8.45
N GLU A 136 7.54 18.03 -8.57
CA GLU A 136 8.07 17.60 -9.88
C GLU A 136 7.05 16.78 -10.71
N PHE A 137 5.99 16.25 -10.09
CA PHE A 137 4.91 15.51 -10.76
C PHE A 137 3.59 16.29 -10.82
N LYS A 138 3.62 17.61 -10.61
CA LYS A 138 2.40 18.43 -10.59
C LYS A 138 1.66 18.42 -11.93
N ASP A 139 2.39 18.45 -13.05
CA ASP A 139 1.80 18.46 -14.39
C ASP A 139 1.02 17.18 -14.68
N ILE A 140 1.64 16.02 -14.42
CA ILE A 140 0.95 14.74 -14.60
C ILE A 140 -0.20 14.57 -13.61
N SER A 141 -0.05 15.06 -12.37
CA SER A 141 -1.14 15.07 -11.39
C SER A 141 -2.34 15.89 -11.87
N SER A 142 -2.12 17.04 -12.50
CA SER A 142 -3.18 17.86 -13.08
C SER A 142 -3.88 17.14 -14.25
N VAL A 143 -3.12 16.50 -15.12
CA VAL A 143 -3.67 15.74 -16.26
C VAL A 143 -4.54 14.58 -15.79
N VAL A 144 -4.10 13.87 -14.75
CA VAL A 144 -4.88 12.77 -14.17
C VAL A 144 -6.15 13.29 -13.49
N ARG A 145 -6.09 14.42 -12.77
CA ARG A 145 -7.28 15.03 -12.13
C ARG A 145 -8.29 15.60 -13.13
N ALA A 146 -7.83 16.00 -14.31
CA ALA A 146 -8.70 16.56 -15.35
C ALA A 146 -9.41 15.48 -16.19
N ARG A 147 -9.11 14.20 -15.99
CA ARG A 147 -9.83 13.11 -16.68
C ARG A 147 -11.25 12.95 -16.13
N ASP A 148 -12.20 12.75 -17.03
CA ASP A 148 -13.58 12.38 -16.69
C ASP A 148 -13.74 10.89 -16.34
N THR A 149 -12.77 10.05 -16.74
CA THR A 149 -12.78 8.60 -16.50
C THR A 149 -11.77 8.19 -15.44
N ALA A 150 -12.16 7.26 -14.56
CA ALA A 150 -11.25 6.66 -13.59
C ALA A 150 -10.01 6.06 -14.28
N ILE A 151 -8.82 6.38 -13.74
CA ILE A 151 -7.55 5.81 -14.17
C ILE A 151 -7.28 4.51 -13.40
N SER A 152 -6.82 3.46 -14.08
CA SER A 152 -6.40 2.24 -13.40
C SER A 152 -5.09 2.47 -12.65
N PHE A 153 -4.84 1.65 -11.62
CA PHE A 153 -3.59 1.70 -10.86
C PHE A 153 -2.38 1.45 -11.77
N GLU A 154 -2.50 0.51 -12.70
CA GLU A 154 -1.46 0.12 -13.66
C GLU A 154 -1.15 1.28 -14.63
N GLU A 155 -2.18 1.93 -15.17
CA GLU A 155 -2.00 3.06 -16.08
C GLU A 155 -1.39 4.26 -15.35
N LEU A 156 -1.82 4.54 -14.11
CA LEU A 156 -1.24 5.60 -13.29
C LEU A 156 0.25 5.35 -13.06
N HIS A 157 0.63 4.11 -12.72
CA HIS A 157 2.03 3.75 -12.50
C HIS A 157 2.88 3.99 -13.76
N GLU A 158 2.38 3.56 -14.93
CA GLU A 158 3.07 3.78 -16.20
C GLU A 158 3.25 5.28 -16.51
N LYS A 159 2.19 6.08 -16.36
CA LYS A 159 2.25 7.53 -16.58
C LYS A 159 3.26 8.23 -15.68
N LEU A 160 3.34 7.83 -14.41
CA LEU A 160 4.32 8.38 -13.47
C LEU A 160 5.76 8.01 -13.87
N LEU A 161 6.00 6.77 -14.31
CA LEU A 161 7.31 6.33 -14.81
C LEU A 161 7.74 7.11 -16.05
N ASN A 162 6.83 7.32 -17.00
CA ASN A 162 7.08 8.09 -18.21
C ASN A 162 7.40 9.55 -17.88
N SER A 163 6.62 10.17 -16.98
CA SER A 163 6.89 11.53 -16.49
C SER A 163 8.29 11.64 -15.87
N LYS A 164 8.71 10.67 -15.04
CA LYS A 164 10.07 10.65 -14.47
C LYS A 164 11.17 10.54 -15.53
N ALA A 165 10.94 9.79 -16.61
CA ALA A 165 11.90 9.69 -17.70
C ALA A 165 12.06 11.02 -18.43
N LEU A 166 10.96 11.74 -18.67
CA LEU A 166 10.96 13.07 -19.28
C LEU A 166 11.70 14.09 -18.41
N LEU A 167 11.44 14.14 -17.11
CA LEU A 167 12.13 15.02 -16.17
C LEU A 167 13.65 14.79 -16.20
N LYS A 168 14.11 13.53 -16.21
CA LYS A 168 15.53 13.21 -16.32
C LYS A 168 16.15 13.75 -17.62
N GLN A 169 15.41 13.73 -18.72
CA GLN A 169 15.88 14.22 -20.01
C GLN A 169 15.96 15.76 -20.03
N GLU A 170 15.00 16.45 -19.42
CA GLU A 170 15.04 17.92 -19.30
C GLU A 170 16.20 18.39 -18.43
N HIS A 171 16.43 17.74 -17.29
CA HIS A 171 17.58 18.03 -16.42
C HIS A 171 18.94 17.74 -17.08
N ALA A 172 18.99 16.84 -18.08
CA ALA A 172 20.19 16.59 -18.86
C ALA A 172 20.40 17.62 -19.99
N LYS A 173 19.35 18.34 -20.38
CA LYS A 173 19.36 19.31 -21.49
C LYS A 173 19.64 20.74 -21.06
N THR A 174 19.64 21.08 -19.77
CA THR A 174 20.03 22.43 -19.31
C THR A 174 21.50 22.69 -19.64
N PRO A 175 21.83 23.54 -20.63
CA PRO A 175 23.20 23.89 -20.90
C PRO A 175 23.68 24.77 -19.74
N ARG A 176 24.77 24.39 -19.09
CA ARG A 176 25.58 25.36 -18.34
C ARG A 176 26.08 26.37 -19.35
N LEU A 177 25.35 27.46 -19.56
CA LEU A 177 25.87 28.59 -20.31
C LEU A 177 27.17 29.01 -19.61
N PRO A 178 28.32 29.04 -20.28
CA PRO A 178 29.49 29.64 -19.68
C PRO A 178 29.14 31.11 -19.40
N ILE A 179 29.20 31.51 -18.14
CA ILE A 179 29.18 32.93 -17.76
C ILE A 179 30.49 33.51 -18.28
N THR A 180 30.51 33.98 -19.53
CA THR A 180 31.67 34.65 -20.09
C THR A 180 31.56 36.13 -19.72
N ALA A 181 32.26 36.54 -18.67
CA ALA A 181 32.42 37.95 -18.33
C ALA A 181 33.46 38.58 -19.28
N ASN A 182 33.01 39.38 -20.26
CA ASN A 182 33.91 40.19 -21.07
C ASN A 182 34.40 41.38 -20.24
N PHE A 183 35.63 41.29 -19.73
CA PHE A 183 36.29 42.40 -19.04
C PHE A 183 36.84 43.38 -20.08
N THR A 184 36.21 44.55 -20.23
CA THR A 184 36.70 45.62 -21.09
C THR A 184 37.74 46.45 -20.34
N ALA A 185 39.02 46.07 -20.43
CA ALA A 185 40.11 46.92 -19.95
C ALA A 185 40.33 48.07 -20.94
N LYS A 186 40.16 49.32 -20.48
CA LYS A 186 40.48 50.52 -21.26
C LYS A 186 41.99 50.57 -21.52
N PRO A 187 42.46 50.77 -22.76
CA PRO A 187 43.86 50.97 -23.03
C PRO A 187 44.29 52.35 -22.52
N THR A 188 45.10 52.39 -21.46
CA THR A 188 45.86 53.59 -21.12
C THR A 188 46.98 53.74 -22.15
N SER A 189 46.75 54.61 -23.13
CA SER A 189 47.74 55.05 -24.09
C SER A 189 48.92 55.68 -23.37
N GLY A 190 50.06 54.98 -23.35
CA GLY A 190 51.34 55.58 -23.04
C GLY A 190 51.68 56.62 -24.11
N HIS A 191 51.97 57.84 -23.68
CA HIS A 191 52.72 58.81 -24.47
C HIS A 191 53.99 59.18 -23.70
N HIS A 192 55.07 58.53 -24.11
CA HIS A 192 56.42 58.98 -23.91
C HIS A 192 56.64 60.20 -24.82
N ARG A 193 57.00 61.36 -24.26
CA ARG A 193 57.85 62.33 -24.96
C ARG A 193 58.65 63.17 -23.97
N SER A 194 59.94 62.91 -24.06
CA SER A 194 61.11 63.55 -23.48
C SER A 194 61.24 65.06 -23.76
N TYR A 195 61.82 65.74 -22.77
CA TYR A 195 62.70 66.93 -22.81
C TYR A 195 62.33 68.15 -23.68
N ARG A 196 62.16 69.31 -23.02
CA ARG A 196 62.85 70.55 -23.44
C ARG A 196 62.91 71.63 -22.34
N HIS A 197 64.14 72.10 -22.12
CA HIS A 197 64.65 73.31 -21.48
C HIS A 197 63.79 74.59 -21.74
N ASN A 198 63.61 75.48 -20.76
CA ASN A 198 64.26 76.80 -20.72
C ASN A 198 63.84 77.67 -19.51
N ASN A 199 64.84 78.42 -19.00
CA ASN A 199 64.84 79.69 -18.25
C ASN A 199 64.22 79.77 -16.85
#